data_AF-A0A6I5HJP0-F1
#
_entry.id   AF-A0A6I5HJP0-F1
#
_cell.length_a   1.000
_cell.length_b   1.000
_cell.length_c   1.000
_cell.angle_alpha   90.00
_cell.angle_beta   90.00
_cell.angle_gamma   90.00
#
_symmetry.space_group_name_H-M   'P 1'
#
loop_
_entity.id
_entity.type
_entity.pdbx_description
1 polymer ?
#
loop_
_entity_poly.entity_id
_entity_poly.type
_entity_poly.pdbx_seq_one_letter_code
_entity_poly.pdbx_strand_id
1 'polypeptide(L)'
;MIPSGGSVRPAAPSGGSVRPAAPSGGSVRPAAPSGRRPDAPALVLVAHGSRDPRALTTVRALMTRVRGLRPEVPVRLGHIELTEPLLPATLAALGGAPAVLVPLLLGRGHHTGRDIPAAAAAARARTRTAAPLGPHPLLAEALHARLLEA
;
A
#
# COMPACT_ATOMS: atom_id res chain seq x y z
N MET A 1 21.25 66.57 -3.47
CA MET A 1 22.32 65.61 -3.09
C MET A 1 22.61 65.91 -1.62
N ILE A 2 22.09 65.22 -0.60
CA ILE A 2 21.71 63.82 -0.34
C ILE A 2 20.62 63.85 0.77
N PRO A 3 19.52 63.06 0.77
CA PRO A 3 18.67 62.92 1.95
C PRO A 3 19.00 61.66 2.77
N SER A 4 18.82 61.84 4.08
CA SER A 4 19.15 60.97 5.21
C SER A 4 18.63 59.54 5.14
N GLY A 5 19.47 58.61 5.61
CA GLY A 5 19.17 57.19 5.76
C GLY A 5 18.16 56.89 6.88
N GLY A 6 17.08 56.21 6.51
CA GLY A 6 16.15 55.58 7.45
C GLY A 6 16.70 54.24 7.95
N SER A 7 16.81 54.10 9.27
CA SER A 7 17.15 52.83 9.92
C SER A 7 15.93 51.91 9.92
N VAL A 8 16.00 50.78 9.20
CA VAL A 8 14.99 49.71 9.26
C VAL A 8 15.42 48.72 10.33
N ARG A 9 14.63 48.58 11.40
CA ARG A 9 14.79 47.51 12.40
C ARG A 9 14.36 46.17 11.80
N PRO A 10 15.13 45.08 11.95
CA PRO A 10 14.67 43.75 11.54
C PRO A 10 13.59 43.24 12.52
N ALA A 11 12.47 42.77 11.98
CA ALA A 11 11.43 42.07 12.75
C ALA A 11 11.86 40.62 13.01
N ALA A 12 11.73 40.18 14.26
CA ALA A 12 12.01 38.79 14.66
C ALA A 12 10.94 37.83 14.09
N PRO A 13 11.30 36.61 13.63
CA PRO A 13 10.32 35.63 13.19
C PRO A 13 9.55 35.08 14.40
N SER A 14 8.22 35.12 14.33
CA SER A 14 7.33 34.48 15.30
C SER A 14 7.44 32.95 15.15
N GLY A 15 8.03 32.30 16.16
CA GLY A 15 8.11 30.85 16.25
C GLY A 15 6.73 30.23 16.52
N GLY A 16 6.01 29.87 15.46
CA GLY A 16 4.84 29.02 15.55
C GLY A 16 5.26 27.57 15.83
N SER A 17 5.05 27.10 17.05
CA SER A 17 5.18 25.68 17.40
C SER A 17 4.06 24.90 16.71
N VAL A 18 4.39 24.18 15.64
CA VAL A 18 3.50 23.17 15.06
C VAL A 18 3.67 21.88 15.85
N ARG A 19 2.71 21.53 16.70
CA ARG A 19 2.66 20.19 17.32
C ARG A 19 2.45 19.15 16.23
N PRO A 20 3.28 18.10 16.12
CA PRO A 20 2.97 16.96 15.26
C PRO A 20 1.73 16.24 15.81
N ALA A 21 0.72 16.05 14.96
CA ALA A 21 -0.43 15.21 15.28
C ALA A 21 0.02 13.75 15.34
N ALA A 22 -0.20 13.09 16.49
CA ALA A 22 0.05 11.67 16.64
C ALA A 22 -0.86 10.87 15.69
N PRO A 23 -0.37 9.81 15.02
CA PRO A 23 -1.23 8.95 14.24
C PRO A 23 -2.23 8.26 15.17
N SER A 24 -3.51 8.53 14.99
CA SER A 24 -4.58 7.78 15.65
C SER A 24 -4.45 6.32 15.23
N GLY A 25 -3.99 5.47 16.16
CA GLY A 25 -3.94 4.02 16.01
C GLY A 25 -5.35 3.50 15.78
N GLY A 26 -5.72 3.37 14.50
CA GLY A 26 -6.96 2.73 14.10
C GLY A 26 -6.92 1.26 14.47
N SER A 27 -7.48 0.92 15.63
CA SER A 27 -7.80 -0.46 15.99
C SER A 27 -8.73 -1.03 14.92
N VAL A 28 -8.20 -1.91 14.07
CA VAL A 28 -9.02 -2.68 13.14
C VAL A 28 -9.73 -3.74 13.95
N ARG A 29 -10.93 -3.42 14.44
CA ARG A 29 -11.78 -4.39 15.13
C ARG A 29 -12.23 -5.45 14.11
N PRO A 30 -12.02 -6.74 14.36
CA PRO A 30 -12.56 -7.77 13.48
C PRO A 30 -14.09 -7.70 13.54
N ALA A 31 -14.72 -7.47 12.40
CA ALA A 31 -16.17 -7.59 12.26
C ALA A 31 -16.53 -9.07 12.30
N ALA A 32 -17.59 -9.41 13.04
CA ALA A 32 -18.16 -10.76 13.07
C ALA A 32 -18.49 -11.24 11.64
N PRO A 33 -18.44 -12.56 11.36
CA PRO A 33 -18.63 -13.08 10.02
C PRO A 33 -20.09 -12.95 9.59
N SER A 34 -20.46 -11.79 9.07
CA SER A 34 -21.61 -11.65 8.19
C SER A 34 -21.25 -12.29 6.86
N GLY A 35 -22.10 -13.21 6.37
CA GLY A 35 -21.89 -13.95 5.12
C GLY A 35 -21.45 -13.07 3.95
N ARG A 36 -20.82 -13.69 2.94
CA ARG A 36 -20.26 -13.03 1.76
C ARG A 36 -21.23 -11.98 1.21
N ARG A 37 -20.93 -10.70 1.42
CA ARG A 37 -21.70 -9.62 0.79
C ARG A 37 -21.44 -9.73 -0.71
N PRO A 38 -22.48 -9.84 -1.56
CA PRO A 38 -22.33 -9.95 -3.01
C PRO A 38 -21.45 -8.85 -3.62
N ASP A 39 -21.36 -7.70 -2.94
CA ASP A 39 -20.62 -6.51 -3.38
C ASP A 39 -19.32 -6.25 -2.60
N ALA A 40 -18.87 -7.15 -1.72
CA ALA A 40 -17.60 -6.95 -1.02
C ALA A 40 -16.43 -6.94 -2.02
N PRO A 41 -15.58 -5.90 -2.02
CA PRO A 41 -14.48 -5.82 -2.96
C PRO A 41 -13.49 -6.96 -2.74
N ALA A 42 -13.03 -7.57 -3.83
CA ALA A 42 -11.93 -8.52 -3.77
C ALA A 42 -10.63 -7.80 -3.37
N LEU A 43 -9.81 -8.42 -2.53
CA LEU A 43 -8.44 -7.97 -2.30
C LEU A 43 -7.53 -8.61 -3.36
N VAL A 44 -6.88 -7.78 -4.15
CA VAL A 44 -5.85 -8.20 -5.11
C VAL A 44 -4.50 -7.83 -4.51
N LEU A 45 -3.78 -8.82 -4.00
CA LEU A 45 -2.41 -8.63 -3.56
C LEU A 45 -1.54 -8.45 -4.80
N VAL A 46 -0.83 -7.33 -4.89
CA VAL A 46 -0.01 -6.99 -6.04
C VAL A 46 1.46 -7.11 -5.66
N ALA A 47 2.09 -8.19 -6.09
CA ALA A 47 3.53 -8.38 -5.94
C ALA A 47 4.27 -7.85 -7.18
N HIS A 48 5.57 -7.60 -7.07
CA HIS A 48 6.37 -7.24 -8.25
C HIS A 48 6.51 -8.42 -9.21
N GLY A 49 6.77 -9.61 -8.65
CA GLY A 49 7.21 -10.79 -9.39
C GLY A 49 8.72 -10.96 -9.28
N SER A 50 9.19 -12.20 -9.37
CA SER A 50 10.62 -12.51 -9.22
C SER A 50 10.94 -13.84 -9.89
N ARG A 51 12.18 -13.97 -10.37
CA ARG A 51 12.74 -15.24 -10.85
C ARG A 51 13.16 -16.16 -9.70
N ASP A 52 13.32 -15.63 -8.49
CA ASP A 52 13.62 -16.43 -7.30
C ASP A 52 12.34 -17.12 -6.80
N PRO A 53 12.28 -18.47 -6.80
CA PRO A 53 11.12 -19.21 -6.30
C PRO A 53 10.79 -18.94 -4.84
N ARG A 54 11.77 -18.52 -4.02
CA ARG A 54 11.55 -18.17 -2.61
C ARG A 54 10.61 -16.98 -2.46
N ALA A 55 10.69 -16.00 -3.37
CA ALA A 55 9.81 -14.84 -3.36
C ALA A 55 8.34 -15.23 -3.55
N LEU A 56 8.05 -16.14 -4.49
CA LEU A 56 6.70 -16.63 -4.72
C LEU A 56 6.16 -17.41 -3.51
N THR A 57 7.01 -18.22 -2.87
CA THR A 57 6.66 -18.91 -1.62
C THR A 57 6.25 -17.93 -0.54
N THR A 58 7.01 -16.85 -0.33
CA THR A 58 6.69 -15.81 0.66
C THR A 58 5.36 -15.12 0.35
N VAL A 59 5.13 -14.71 -0.90
CA VAL A 59 3.88 -14.04 -1.30
C VAL A 59 2.67 -14.96 -1.13
N ARG A 60 2.80 -16.25 -1.46
CA ARG A 60 1.74 -17.25 -1.23
C ARG A 60 1.47 -17.46 0.26
N ALA A 61 2.51 -17.51 1.09
CA ALA A 61 2.35 -17.60 2.55
C ALA A 61 1.59 -16.39 3.11
N LEU A 62 1.93 -15.18 2.67
CA LEU A 62 1.19 -13.95 3.02
C LEU A 62 -0.28 -14.03 2.59
N MET A 63 -0.54 -14.46 1.35
CA MET A 63 -1.90 -14.63 0.84
C MET A 63 -2.73 -15.62 1.67
N THR A 64 -2.15 -16.76 2.05
CA THR A 64 -2.78 -17.74 2.94
C THR A 64 -3.10 -17.12 4.30
N ARG A 65 -2.17 -16.34 4.87
CA ARG A 65 -2.39 -15.66 6.15
C ARG A 65 -3.52 -14.63 6.07
N VAL A 66 -3.57 -13.81 5.02
CA VAL A 66 -4.65 -12.84 4.80
C VAL A 66 -6.01 -13.54 4.68
N ARG A 67 -6.08 -14.64 3.94
CA ARG A 67 -7.32 -15.45 3.82
C ARG A 67 -7.78 -16.01 5.16
N GLY A 68 -6.86 -16.50 5.98
CA GLY A 68 -7.19 -16.99 7.32
C GLY A 68 -7.69 -15.88 8.25
N LEU A 69 -7.17 -14.66 8.11
CA LEU A 69 -7.62 -13.50 8.89
C LEU A 69 -8.94 -12.92 8.40
N ARG A 70 -9.26 -13.06 7.11
CA ARG A 70 -10.43 -12.44 6.43
C ARG A 70 -11.14 -13.48 5.55
N PRO A 71 -11.74 -14.54 6.13
CA PRO A 71 -12.34 -15.64 5.36
C PRO A 71 -13.51 -15.20 4.47
N GLU A 72 -14.18 -14.11 4.83
CA GLU A 72 -15.31 -13.55 4.08
C GLU A 72 -14.89 -12.76 2.82
N VAL A 73 -13.60 -12.42 2.70
CA VAL A 73 -13.09 -11.55 1.64
C VAL A 73 -12.42 -12.38 0.54
N PRO A 74 -12.84 -12.24 -0.74
CA PRO A 74 -12.13 -12.88 -1.85
C PRO A 74 -10.72 -12.31 -1.98
N VAL A 75 -9.70 -13.17 -1.89
CA VAL A 75 -8.29 -12.78 -2.08
C VAL A 75 -7.73 -13.38 -3.36
N ARG A 76 -7.21 -12.52 -4.23
CA ARG A 76 -6.50 -12.82 -5.47
C ARG A 76 -5.05 -12.35 -5.37
N LEU A 77 -4.20 -12.91 -6.22
CA LEU A 77 -2.80 -12.52 -6.40
C LEU A 77 -2.61 -12.07 -7.84
N GLY A 78 -1.83 -11.02 -8.04
CA GLY A 78 -1.33 -10.61 -9.35
C GLY A 78 0.09 -10.08 -9.22
N HIS A 79 0.89 -10.25 -10.26
CA HIS A 79 2.25 -9.73 -10.33
C HIS A 79 2.36 -8.65 -11.39
N ILE A 80 3.24 -7.68 -11.17
CA ILE A 80 3.53 -6.65 -12.16
C ILE A 80 4.20 -7.29 -13.39
N GLU A 81 5.15 -8.19 -13.14
CA GLU A 81 5.94 -8.87 -14.17
C GLU A 81 6.48 -10.22 -13.68
N LEU A 82 7.23 -10.93 -14.53
CA LEU A 82 8.06 -12.13 -14.25
C LEU A 82 7.36 -13.40 -13.74
N THR A 83 6.20 -13.29 -13.12
CA THR A 83 5.54 -14.40 -12.41
C THR A 83 4.05 -14.40 -12.70
N GLU A 84 3.51 -15.53 -13.10
CA GLU A 84 2.06 -15.67 -13.27
C GLU A 84 1.36 -15.91 -11.92
N PRO A 85 0.10 -15.46 -11.74
CA PRO A 85 -0.67 -14.68 -12.70
C PRO A 85 -0.21 -13.22 -12.77
N LEU A 86 -0.14 -12.64 -13.98
CA LEU A 86 0.09 -11.21 -14.18
C LEU A 86 -1.14 -10.39 -13.77
N LEU A 87 -0.92 -9.17 -13.29
CA LEU A 87 -1.95 -8.28 -12.78
C LEU A 87 -3.08 -8.03 -13.79
N PRO A 88 -2.83 -7.75 -15.08
CA PRO A 88 -3.91 -7.59 -16.06
C PRO A 88 -4.81 -8.82 -16.18
N ALA A 89 -4.23 -10.03 -16.19
CA ALA A 89 -4.99 -11.27 -16.28
C ALA A 89 -5.85 -11.49 -15.01
N THR A 90 -5.28 -11.22 -13.83
CA THR A 90 -6.02 -11.27 -12.56
C THR A 90 -7.19 -10.30 -12.54
N LEU A 91 -7.01 -9.07 -13.05
CA LEU A 91 -8.07 -8.07 -13.11
C LEU A 91 -9.14 -8.41 -14.17
N ALA A 92 -8.74 -8.95 -15.31
CA ALA A 92 -9.67 -9.40 -16.34
C ALA A 92 -10.61 -10.49 -15.81
N ALA A 93 -10.08 -11.44 -15.02
CA ALA A 93 -10.86 -12.51 -14.38
C ALA A 93 -11.88 -12.01 -13.34
N LEU A 94 -11.74 -10.77 -12.85
CA LEU A 94 -12.73 -10.14 -11.95
C LEU A 94 -13.90 -9.49 -12.71
N GLY A 95 -13.79 -9.31 -14.03
CA GLY A 95 -14.83 -8.65 -14.82
C GLY A 95 -15.15 -7.25 -14.28
N GLY A 96 -16.44 -6.94 -14.09
CA GLY A 96 -16.91 -5.67 -13.53
C GLY A 96 -16.96 -5.60 -12.00
N ALA A 97 -16.45 -6.61 -11.28
CA ALA A 97 -16.53 -6.67 -9.83
C ALA A 97 -15.64 -5.58 -9.16
N PRO A 98 -16.01 -5.10 -7.95
CA PRO A 98 -15.17 -4.17 -7.21
C PRO A 98 -13.92 -4.87 -6.67
N ALA A 99 -12.79 -4.16 -6.69
CA ALA A 99 -11.50 -4.68 -6.22
C ALA A 99 -10.67 -3.60 -5.50
N VAL A 100 -9.91 -4.01 -4.49
CA VAL A 100 -8.87 -3.19 -3.86
C VAL A 100 -7.52 -3.80 -4.16
N LEU A 101 -6.67 -3.04 -4.84
CA LEU A 101 -5.30 -3.42 -5.16
C LEU A 101 -4.42 -3.09 -3.95
N VAL A 102 -3.70 -4.07 -3.43
CA VAL A 102 -2.84 -3.94 -2.25
C VAL A 102 -1.39 -4.19 -2.69
N PRO A 103 -0.59 -3.13 -2.93
CA PRO A 103 0.80 -3.30 -3.33
C PRO A 103 1.63 -3.89 -2.19
N LEU A 104 2.20 -5.07 -2.39
CA LEU A 104 3.16 -5.72 -1.49
C LEU A 104 4.57 -5.18 -1.71
N LEU A 105 4.69 -3.85 -1.79
CA LEU A 105 5.92 -3.13 -2.10
C LEU A 105 6.29 -2.25 -0.91
N LEU A 106 7.56 -2.26 -0.51
CA LEU A 106 8.05 -1.56 0.68
C LEU A 106 8.15 -0.03 0.52
N GLY A 107 8.06 0.46 -0.72
CA GLY A 107 8.15 1.88 -1.00
C GLY A 107 7.47 2.27 -2.30
N ARG A 108 7.39 3.59 -2.54
CA ARG A 108 6.97 4.16 -3.83
C ARG A 108 8.14 4.07 -4.81
N GLY A 109 8.23 2.96 -5.54
CA GLY A 109 9.07 2.85 -6.73
C GLY A 109 8.31 3.27 -8.00
N HIS A 110 9.01 3.32 -9.14
CA HIS A 110 8.43 3.62 -10.46
C HIS A 110 7.17 2.77 -10.76
N HIS A 111 7.20 1.48 -10.40
CA HIS A 111 6.10 0.53 -10.64
C HIS A 111 4.83 0.83 -9.84
N THR A 112 4.96 1.27 -8.59
CA THR A 112 3.81 1.66 -7.75
C THR A 112 3.12 2.91 -8.28
N GLY A 113 3.88 3.82 -8.90
CA GLY A 113 3.37 5.08 -9.43
C GLY A 113 2.80 5.01 -10.84
N ARG A 114 3.18 4.01 -11.65
CA ARG A 114 2.79 3.91 -13.06
C ARG A 114 2.08 2.62 -13.43
N ASP A 115 2.67 1.46 -13.17
CA ASP A 115 2.18 0.19 -13.73
C ASP A 115 0.89 -0.27 -13.06
N ILE A 116 0.82 -0.17 -11.73
CA ILE A 116 -0.40 -0.52 -11.00
C ILE A 116 -1.56 0.43 -11.38
N PRO A 117 -1.38 1.77 -11.39
CA PRO A 117 -2.41 2.68 -11.92
C PRO A 117 -2.79 2.42 -13.38
N ALA A 118 -1.83 2.12 -14.26
CA ALA A 118 -2.10 1.83 -15.67
C ALA A 118 -2.94 0.54 -15.84
N ALA A 119 -2.54 -0.54 -15.16
CA ALA A 119 -3.30 -1.80 -15.16
C ALA A 119 -4.70 -1.61 -14.56
N ALA A 120 -4.83 -0.80 -13.51
CA ALA A 120 -6.11 -0.47 -12.89
C ALA A 120 -7.04 0.31 -13.83
N ALA A 121 -6.50 1.30 -14.57
CA ALA A 121 -7.24 2.11 -15.53
C ALA A 121 -7.68 1.31 -16.77
N ALA A 122 -6.90 0.32 -17.20
CA ALA A 122 -7.23 -0.55 -18.32
C ALA A 122 -8.23 -1.67 -17.96
N ALA A 123 -8.45 -1.93 -16.67
CA ALA A 123 -9.32 -3.02 -16.22
C ALA A 123 -10.81 -2.63 -16.28
N ARG A 124 -11.66 -3.63 -16.55
CA ARG A 124 -13.13 -3.49 -16.38
C ARG A 124 -13.56 -3.47 -14.91
N ALA A 125 -12.69 -3.95 -14.02
CA ALA A 125 -12.97 -4.03 -12.59
C ALA A 125 -13.01 -2.62 -11.98
N ARG A 126 -13.92 -2.39 -11.03
CA ARG A 126 -13.96 -1.11 -10.28
C ARG A 126 -12.89 -1.14 -9.21
N THR A 127 -11.70 -0.62 -9.55
CA THR A 127 -10.51 -0.72 -8.70
C THR A 127 -10.31 0.49 -7.78
N ARG A 128 -9.76 0.24 -6.59
CA ARG A 128 -9.14 1.25 -5.72
C ARG A 128 -7.76 0.75 -5.32
N THR A 129 -6.75 1.61 -5.32
CA THR A 129 -5.39 1.21 -4.95
C THR A 129 -5.07 1.69 -3.53
N ALA A 130 -4.70 0.76 -2.66
CA ALA A 130 -4.19 1.08 -1.33
C ALA A 130 -2.79 1.69 -1.42
N ALA A 131 -2.37 2.37 -0.35
CA ALA A 131 -0.96 2.75 -0.24
C ALA A 131 -0.05 1.50 -0.25
N PRO A 132 1.16 1.58 -0.83
CA PRO A 132 2.16 0.53 -0.62
C PRO A 132 2.47 0.39 0.88
N LEU A 133 3.06 -0.74 1.28
CA LEU A 133 3.41 -1.00 2.68
C LEU A 133 4.23 0.14 3.30
N GLY A 134 5.14 0.75 2.52
CA GLY A 134 5.79 2.01 2.86
C GLY A 134 6.63 1.98 4.14
N PRO A 135 7.06 3.14 4.66
CA PRO A 135 7.69 3.23 5.97
C PRO A 135 6.63 3.04 7.07
N HIS A 136 6.33 1.78 7.39
CA HIS A 136 5.41 1.42 8.46
C HIS A 136 6.21 0.98 9.71
N PRO A 137 5.81 1.36 10.94
CA PRO A 137 6.50 0.95 12.17
C PRO A 137 6.75 -0.57 12.25
N LEU A 138 5.75 -1.39 11.90
CA LEU A 138 5.90 -2.85 11.84
C LEU A 138 7.01 -3.34 10.89
N LEU A 139 7.32 -2.61 9.82
CA LEU A 139 8.44 -2.96 8.94
C LEU A 139 9.78 -2.58 9.56
N ALA A 140 9.84 -1.49 10.32
CA ALA A 140 11.02 -1.14 11.12
C ALA A 140 11.26 -2.17 12.25
N GLU A 141 10.20 -2.62 12.92
CA GLU A 141 10.27 -3.68 13.93
C GLU A 141 10.73 -5.01 13.33
N ALA A 142 10.18 -5.40 12.18
CA ALA A 142 10.62 -6.61 11.47
C ALA A 142 12.10 -6.53 11.06
N LEU A 143 12.57 -5.37 10.60
CA LEU A 143 13.98 -5.16 10.29
C LEU A 143 14.85 -5.24 11.54
N HIS A 144 14.40 -4.66 12.66
CA HIS A 144 15.11 -4.72 13.94
C HIS A 144 15.24 -6.17 14.44
N ALA A 145 14.16 -6.96 14.41
CA ALA A 145 14.22 -8.38 14.76
C ALA A 145 15.23 -9.15 13.89
N ARG A 146 15.24 -8.88 12.57
CA ARG A 146 16.20 -9.49 11.65
C ARG A 146 17.66 -9.12 11.92
N LEU A 147 17.92 -7.94 12.48
CA LEU A 147 19.26 -7.52 12.90
C LEU A 147 19.70 -8.25 14.17
N LEU A 148 18.80 -8.51 15.12
CA LEU A 148 19.11 -9.27 16.34
C LEU A 148 19.36 -10.76 16.06
N GLU A 149 18.83 -11.28 14.96
CA GLU A 149 19.03 -12.66 14.50
C GLU A 149 20.33 -12.87 13.71
N ALA A 150 21.08 -11.81 13.40
CA ALA A 150 22.32 -11.86 12.61
C ALA A 150 23.56 -11.99 13.52
#